data_AF-A0A7K1T9C8-F1
#
_entry.id   AF-A0A7K1T9C8-F1
#
_cell.length_a   1.000
_cell.length_b   1.000
_cell.length_c   1.000
_cell.angle_alpha   90.00
_cell.angle_beta   90.00
_cell.angle_gamma   90.00
#
_symmetry.space_group_name_H-M   'P 1'
#
loop_
_entity.id
_entity.type
_entity.pdbx_description
1 polymer ?
#
loop_
_entity_poly.entity_id
_entity_poly.type
_entity_poly.pdbx_seq_one_letter_code
_entity_poly.pdbx_strand_id
1 'polypeptide(L)'
;MEHDYPNRFAIFTRANNTSWQSQLRCSVRLYLAMGEHPVQAQELEAHLRRTEDELVHYLLEGEPPTTATLKQAQTVLDMAQSALLASEPEVQTLLRELTAEQATKLWAPEFTPAAEPGE
;
A
#
# COMPACT_ATOMS: atom_id res chain seq x y z
N MET A 1 12.37 -34.25 -5.58
CA MET A 1 12.70 -32.81 -5.66
C MET A 1 11.86 -32.22 -6.76
N GLU A 2 10.58 -31.97 -6.51
CA GLU A 2 9.65 -31.57 -7.58
C GLU A 2 8.62 -30.57 -7.05
N HIS A 3 8.43 -29.49 -7.82
CA HIS A 3 7.36 -28.49 -7.77
C HIS A 3 7.52 -27.21 -6.93
N ASP A 4 8.62 -26.46 -7.10
CA ASP A 4 8.72 -25.04 -6.66
C ASP A 4 8.34 -24.01 -7.75
N TYR A 5 7.86 -24.47 -8.91
CA TYR A 5 7.53 -23.62 -10.06
C TYR A 5 6.10 -23.05 -10.15
N PRO A 6 5.03 -23.60 -9.54
CA PRO A 6 3.68 -23.02 -9.67
C PRO A 6 3.48 -21.72 -8.85
N ASN A 7 4.37 -21.45 -7.90
CA ASN A 7 4.26 -20.37 -6.91
C ASN A 7 4.42 -18.97 -7.54
N ARG A 8 5.40 -18.79 -8.44
CA ARG A 8 5.64 -17.49 -9.09
C ARG A 8 4.46 -17.00 -9.92
N PHE A 9 3.78 -17.90 -10.64
CA PHE A 9 2.63 -17.54 -11.46
C PHE A 9 1.45 -17.05 -10.62
N ALA A 10 1.19 -17.68 -9.47
CA ALA A 10 0.11 -17.27 -8.56
C ALA A 10 0.33 -15.84 -8.02
N ILE A 11 1.56 -15.51 -7.61
CA ILE A 11 1.91 -14.16 -7.13
C ILE A 11 1.70 -13.11 -8.23
N PHE A 12 2.13 -13.36 -9.46
CA PHE A 12 1.91 -12.40 -10.56
C PHE A 12 0.43 -12.29 -10.97
N THR A 13 -0.35 -13.38 -10.90
CA THR A 13 -1.79 -13.31 -11.11
C THR A 13 -2.48 -12.45 -10.05
N ARG A 14 -2.10 -12.60 -8.78
CA ARG A 14 -2.63 -11.79 -7.68
C ARG A 14 -2.20 -10.33 -7.76
N ALA A 15 -0.97 -10.07 -8.18
CA ALA A 15 -0.49 -8.72 -8.43
C ALA A 15 -1.29 -8.03 -9.55
N ASN A 16 -1.88 -8.76 -10.49
CA ASN A 16 -2.77 -8.18 -11.52
C ASN A 16 -4.22 -8.00 -11.06
N ASN A 17 -4.56 -8.37 -9.82
CA ASN A 17 -5.90 -8.17 -9.28
C ASN A 17 -6.21 -6.68 -9.09
N THR A 18 -7.42 -6.25 -9.48
CA THR A 18 -7.84 -4.85 -9.38
C THR A 18 -7.79 -4.30 -7.96
N SER A 19 -8.23 -5.08 -6.96
CA SER A 19 -8.17 -4.65 -5.55
C SER A 19 -6.73 -4.46 -5.08
N TRP A 20 -5.85 -5.38 -5.45
CA TRP A 20 -4.42 -5.27 -5.13
C TRP A 20 -3.78 -4.05 -5.81
N GLN A 21 -4.09 -3.82 -7.09
CA GLN A 21 -3.64 -2.62 -7.82
C GLN A 21 -4.18 -1.32 -7.22
N SER A 22 -5.44 -1.29 -6.76
CA SER A 22 -6.00 -0.13 -6.05
C SER A 22 -5.29 0.15 -4.72
N GLN A 23 -4.99 -0.89 -3.94
CA GLN A 23 -4.24 -0.74 -2.70
C GLN A 23 -2.77 -0.35 -2.95
N LEU A 24 -2.12 -0.87 -3.99
CA LEU A 24 -0.79 -0.44 -4.42
C LEU A 24 -0.77 1.05 -4.77
N ARG A 25 -1.77 1.54 -5.51
CA ARG A 25 -1.92 2.97 -5.80
C ARG A 25 -2.17 3.79 -4.54
N CYS A 26 -2.89 3.24 -3.56
CA CYS A 26 -3.06 3.86 -2.24
C CYS A 26 -1.73 3.96 -1.49
N SER A 27 -0.92 2.89 -1.46
CA SER A 27 0.38 2.91 -0.79
C SER A 27 1.31 3.98 -1.40
N VAL A 28 1.37 4.08 -2.73
CA VAL A 28 2.19 5.12 -3.39
C VAL A 28 1.65 6.53 -3.11
N ARG A 29 0.32 6.71 -3.06
CA ARG A 29 -0.28 7.99 -2.65
C ARG A 29 0.08 8.38 -1.22
N LEU A 30 0.02 7.44 -0.28
CA LEU A 30 0.44 7.67 1.12
C LEU A 30 1.93 8.05 1.18
N TYR A 31 2.77 7.36 0.42
CA TYR A 31 4.20 7.71 0.30
C TYR A 31 4.42 9.14 -0.21
N LEU A 32 3.72 9.54 -1.28
CA LEU A 32 3.80 10.89 -1.82
C LEU A 32 3.26 11.94 -0.85
N ALA A 33 2.18 11.64 -0.13
CA ALA A 33 1.58 12.53 0.86
C ALA A 33 2.51 12.87 2.03
N MET A 34 3.38 11.93 2.44
CA MET A 34 4.37 12.18 3.49
C MET A 34 5.36 13.29 3.10
N GLY A 35 5.68 13.44 1.81
CA GLY A 35 6.54 14.51 1.32
C GLY A 35 5.90 15.91 1.41
N GLU A 36 4.58 15.97 1.29
CA GLU A 36 3.80 17.22 1.32
C GLU A 36 3.34 17.60 2.74
N HIS A 37 3.12 16.62 3.62
CA HIS A 37 2.52 16.82 4.95
C HIS A 37 3.42 16.31 6.09
N PRO A 38 4.53 17.00 6.41
CA PRO A 38 5.47 16.56 7.43
C PRO A 38 4.84 16.48 8.84
N VAL A 39 3.78 17.23 9.10
CA VAL A 39 3.06 17.24 10.39
C VAL A 39 2.26 15.95 10.62
N GLN A 40 1.81 15.29 9.55
CA GLN A 40 1.05 14.03 9.61
C GLN A 40 1.90 12.81 9.21
N ALA A 41 3.21 12.99 8.99
CA ALA A 41 4.09 11.97 8.44
C ALA A 41 4.06 10.66 9.24
N GLN A 42 3.95 10.73 10.57
CA GLN A 42 3.90 9.53 11.42
C GLN A 42 2.62 8.71 11.24
N GLU A 43 1.47 9.38 11.11
CA GLU A 43 0.17 8.72 10.88
C GLU A 43 0.11 8.12 9.47
N LEU A 44 0.61 8.87 8.48
CA LEU A 44 0.73 8.42 7.11
C LEU A 44 1.69 7.23 6.98
N GLU A 45 2.82 7.23 7.70
CA GLU A 45 3.76 6.11 7.75
C GLU A 45 3.11 4.86 8.36
N ALA A 46 2.35 5.02 9.45
CA ALA A 46 1.64 3.90 10.07
C ALA A 46 0.58 3.30 9.13
N HIS A 47 -0.15 4.15 8.40
CA HIS A 47 -1.10 3.71 7.39
C HIS A 47 -0.39 2.99 6.24
N LEU A 48 0.69 3.60 5.71
CA LEU A 48 1.49 3.02 4.63
C LEU A 48 1.96 1.61 4.98
N ARG A 49 2.60 1.45 6.15
CA ARG A 49 3.09 0.14 6.61
C ARG A 49 1.98 -0.90 6.69
N ARG A 50 0.81 -0.54 7.23
CA ARG A 50 -0.35 -1.44 7.28
C ARG A 50 -0.81 -1.86 5.88
N THR A 51 -0.93 -0.91 4.96
CA THR A 51 -1.33 -1.19 3.58
C THR A 51 -0.31 -2.09 2.87
N GLU A 52 0.98 -1.87 3.09
CA GLU A 52 2.04 -2.71 2.52
C GLU A 52 2.03 -4.13 3.08
N ASP A 53 1.83 -4.28 4.40
CA ASP A 53 1.65 -5.59 5.03
C ASP A 53 0.45 -6.33 4.43
N GLU A 54 -0.69 -5.66 4.26
CA GLU A 54 -1.90 -6.24 3.63
C GLU A 54 -1.63 -6.67 2.18
N LEU A 55 -0.92 -5.86 1.40
CA LEU A 55 -0.52 -6.19 0.03
C LEU A 55 0.38 -7.41 -0.04
N VAL A 56 1.37 -7.52 0.87
CA VAL A 56 2.27 -8.67 0.97
C VAL A 56 1.51 -9.93 1.38
N HIS A 57 0.64 -9.83 2.39
CA HIS A 57 -0.19 -10.95 2.83
C HIS A 57 -1.14 -11.45 1.74
N TYR A 58 -1.72 -10.54 0.97
CA TYR A 58 -2.57 -10.90 -0.16
C TYR A 58 -1.80 -11.68 -1.23
N LEU A 59 -0.58 -11.26 -1.56
CA LEU A 59 0.25 -11.99 -2.53
C LEU A 59 0.56 -13.43 -2.05
N LEU A 60 0.69 -13.62 -0.74
CA LEU A 60 0.98 -14.89 -0.09
C LEU A 60 -0.24 -15.75 0.24
N GLU A 61 -1.45 -15.35 -0.18
CA GLU A 61 -2.65 -16.09 0.16
C GLU A 61 -2.55 -17.56 -0.27
N GLY A 62 -2.87 -18.50 0.62
CA GLY A 62 -2.74 -19.93 0.35
C GLY A 62 -1.30 -20.46 0.35
N GLU A 63 -0.32 -19.65 0.74
CA GLU A 63 1.07 -20.07 0.94
C GLU A 63 1.52 -19.98 2.40
N PRO A 64 2.45 -20.85 2.84
CA PRO A 64 3.06 -20.70 4.14
C PRO A 64 3.93 -19.43 4.19
N PRO A 65 3.81 -18.59 5.24
CA PRO A 65 4.59 -17.38 5.41
C PRO A 65 5.99 -17.72 5.90
N THR A 66 6.81 -18.26 5.00
CA THR A 66 8.23 -18.49 5.24
C THR A 66 9.01 -17.21 4.95
N THR A 67 10.22 -17.09 5.49
CA THR A 67 11.11 -15.95 5.19
C THR A 67 11.36 -15.79 3.69
N ALA A 68 11.43 -16.90 2.94
CA ALA A 68 11.65 -16.86 1.50
C ALA A 68 10.44 -16.31 0.74
N THR A 69 9.24 -16.79 1.05
CA THR A 69 8.00 -16.34 0.40
C THR A 69 7.68 -14.88 0.75
N LEU A 70 7.86 -14.49 2.02
CA LEU A 70 7.77 -13.09 2.45
C LEU A 70 8.70 -12.17 1.66
N LYS A 71 9.99 -12.54 1.52
CA LYS A 71 10.95 -11.75 0.75
C LYS A 71 10.56 -11.63 -0.73
N GLN A 72 9.98 -12.69 -1.30
CA GLN A 72 9.52 -12.67 -2.69
C GLN A 72 8.31 -11.75 -2.87
N ALA A 73 7.31 -11.83 -1.99
CA ALA A 73 6.15 -10.94 -2.04
C ALA A 73 6.54 -9.48 -1.84
N GLN A 74 7.45 -9.18 -0.90
CA GLN A 74 8.01 -7.85 -0.71
C GLN A 74 8.71 -7.36 -1.99
N THR A 75 9.52 -8.21 -2.62
CA THR A 75 10.20 -7.84 -3.88
C THR A 75 9.20 -7.47 -4.97
N VAL A 76 8.07 -8.17 -5.08
CA VAL A 76 7.02 -7.86 -6.06
C VAL A 76 6.34 -6.53 -5.74
N LEU A 77 6.05 -6.27 -4.46
CA LEU A 77 5.52 -4.98 -4.01
C LEU A 77 6.48 -3.84 -4.36
N ASP A 78 7.76 -3.96 -3.97
CA ASP A 78 8.80 -2.95 -4.22
C ASP A 78 8.95 -2.66 -5.72
N MET A 79 8.95 -3.70 -6.56
CA MET A 79 9.02 -3.55 -8.02
C MET A 79 7.81 -2.81 -8.58
N ALA A 80 6.61 -3.12 -8.10
CA ALA A 80 5.37 -2.50 -8.58
C ALA A 80 5.28 -1.03 -8.14
N GLN A 81 5.64 -0.71 -6.89
CA GLN A 81 5.73 0.66 -6.40
C GLN A 81 6.77 1.46 -7.18
N SER A 82 7.95 0.86 -7.41
CA SER A 82 9.02 1.50 -8.19
C SER A 82 8.58 1.78 -9.63
N ALA A 83 7.82 0.87 -10.26
CA ALA A 83 7.30 1.08 -11.60
C ALA A 83 6.31 2.25 -11.67
N LEU A 84 5.44 2.40 -10.66
CA LEU A 84 4.53 3.55 -10.56
C LEU A 84 5.30 4.86 -10.36
N LEU A 85 6.28 4.87 -9.43
CA LEU A 85 7.08 6.06 -9.13
C LEU A 85 8.00 6.48 -10.29
N ALA A 86 8.46 5.53 -11.11
CA ALA A 86 9.24 5.82 -12.31
C ALA A 86 8.40 6.40 -13.46
N SER A 87 7.08 6.28 -13.40
CA SER A 87 6.16 6.78 -14.42
C SER A 87 5.60 8.15 -14.03
N GLU A 88 6.17 9.21 -14.60
CA GLU A 88 5.68 10.58 -14.40
C GLU A 88 4.15 10.76 -14.59
N PRO A 89 3.50 10.24 -15.66
CA PRO A 89 2.06 10.41 -15.82
C PRO A 89 1.24 9.69 -14.73
N GLU A 90 1.73 8.56 -14.21
CA GLU A 90 1.09 7.87 -13.09
C GLU A 90 1.25 8.69 -11.81
N VAL A 91 2.46 9.17 -11.50
CA VAL A 91 2.72 10.03 -10.34
C VAL A 91 1.84 11.28 -10.37
N GLN A 92 1.74 11.96 -11.52
CA GLN A 92 0.87 13.14 -11.66
C GLN A 92 -0.61 12.81 -11.47
N THR A 93 -1.05 11.61 -11.89
CA THR A 93 -2.41 11.15 -11.66
C THR A 93 -2.66 10.87 -10.18
N LEU A 94 -1.72 10.19 -9.52
CA LEU A 94 -1.80 9.89 -8.09
C LEU A 94 -1.80 11.17 -7.24
N LEU A 95 -0.99 12.19 -7.59
CA LEU A 95 -0.99 13.49 -6.92
C LEU A 95 -2.31 14.27 -7.11
N ARG A 96 -2.94 14.16 -8.28
CA ARG A 96 -4.28 14.75 -8.51
C ARG A 96 -5.37 14.05 -7.70
N GLU A 97 -5.35 12.72 -7.66
CA GLU A 97 -6.24 11.91 -6.81
C GLU A 97 -6.06 12.29 -5.33
N LEU A 98 -4.80 12.43 -4.89
CA LEU A 98 -4.42 12.89 -3.56
C LEU A 98 -5.10 14.22 -3.19
N THR A 99 -5.01 15.19 -4.10
CA THR A 99 -5.56 16.53 -3.91
C THR A 99 -7.09 16.49 -3.87
N ALA A 100 -7.72 15.64 -4.70
CA ALA A 100 -9.17 15.46 -4.73
C ALA A 100 -9.69 14.81 -3.44
N GLU A 101 -8.98 13.82 -2.88
CA GLU A 101 -9.34 13.18 -1.61
C GLU A 101 -9.15 14.12 -0.40
N GLN A 102 -8.11 14.95 -0.41
CA GLN A 102 -7.92 16.00 0.58
C GLN A 102 -9.06 17.04 0.52
N ALA A 103 -9.41 17.49 -0.68
CA ALA A 103 -10.50 18.44 -0.88
C ALA A 103 -11.86 17.89 -0.40
N THR A 104 -12.04 16.57 -0.45
CA THR A 104 -13.24 15.87 0.02
C THR A 104 -13.17 15.42 1.48
N LYS A 105 -12.07 15.70 2.20
CA LYS A 105 -11.83 15.26 3.59
C LYS A 105 -12.00 13.76 3.82
N LEU A 106 -11.83 12.94 2.79
CA LEU A 106 -11.96 11.47 2.89
C LEU A 106 -10.76 10.83 3.61
N TRP A 107 -9.70 11.59 3.86
CA TRP A 107 -8.58 11.19 4.68
C TRP A 107 -8.79 11.40 6.17
N ALA A 108 -10.03 11.52 6.62
CA ALA A 108 -10.29 11.56 8.04
C ALA A 108 -9.69 10.27 8.66
N PRO A 109 -8.70 10.37 9.58
CA PRO A 109 -8.56 9.30 10.54
C PRO A 109 -9.90 9.28 11.29
N GLU A 110 -10.47 8.11 11.49
CA GLU A 110 -11.44 7.94 12.57
C GLU A 110 -10.71 8.22 13.88
N PHE A 111 -10.59 9.49 14.24
CA PHE A 111 -10.16 9.94 15.54
C PHE A 111 -11.02 11.13 15.92
N THR A 112 -12.13 10.82 16.58
CA THR A 112 -12.79 11.76 17.49
C THR A 112 -12.48 11.31 18.92
N PRO A 113 -11.39 11.77 19.57
CA PRO A 113 -11.27 11.68 21.00
C PRO A 113 -11.75 13.01 21.60
N ALA A 114 -13.05 13.15 21.85
CA ALA A 114 -13.53 14.19 22.76
C ALA A 114 -14.96 13.91 23.26
N ALA A 115 -15.04 13.26 24.41
CA ALA A 115 -15.97 13.62 25.48
C ALA A 115 -15.21 13.34 26.79
N GLU A 116 -14.27 14.23 27.12
CA GLU A 116 -14.34 15.21 28.22
C GLU A 116 -14.11 14.59 29.63
N PRO A 117 -13.23 15.17 30.46
CA PRO A 117 -13.10 14.79 31.86
C PRO A 117 -14.25 15.42 32.66
N GLY A 118 -15.18 14.61 33.13
CA GLY A 118 -16.29 15.04 33.98
C GLY A 118 -16.15 14.48 35.41
N GLU A 119 -15.70 15.37 36.29
CA GLU A 119 -15.86 15.45 37.77
C GLU A 119 -15.71 14.21 38.66
#